data_AF-A0A653CWL3-F1
#
_entry.id   AF-A0A653CWL3-F1
#
_cell.length_a   1.000
_cell.length_b   1.000
_cell.length_c   1.000
_cell.angle_alpha   90.00
_cell.angle_beta   90.00
_cell.angle_gamma   90.00
#
_symmetry.space_group_name_H-M   'P 1'
#
loop_
_entity.id
_entity.type
_entity.pdbx_description
1 polymer ?
#
loop_
_entity_poly.entity_id
_entity_poly.type
_entity_poly.pdbx_seq_one_letter_code
_entity_poly.pdbx_strand_id
1 'polypeptide(L)'
;MWPAIKLGKSLHLQEGYRVYIFNSKEVHDIPATKVISDFQLLQEQEVTFKYKGSRTGIVNDIHVKPDSDNILPYFIVSCEGKYYHVSYFKVYLTKQQAGNIAHDQ
;
A
#
# COMPACT_ATOMS: atom_id res chain seq x y z
N MET A 1 3.68 6.67 2.05
CA MET A 1 3.79 5.28 2.49
C MET A 1 3.99 4.40 1.26
N TRP A 2 5.13 3.72 1.18
CA TRP A 2 5.46 2.84 0.05
C TRP A 2 5.09 1.39 0.38
N PRO A 3 4.80 0.55 -0.63
CA PRO A 3 4.66 -0.89 -0.49
C PRO A 3 5.86 -1.53 0.22
N ALA A 4 5.59 -2.48 1.11
CA ALA A 4 6.59 -3.18 1.88
C ALA A 4 6.11 -4.59 2.25
N ILE A 5 7.04 -5.50 2.50
CA ILE A 5 6.75 -6.82 3.07
C ILE A 5 7.18 -6.86 4.53
N LYS A 6 6.32 -7.43 5.39
CA LYS A 6 6.61 -7.65 6.80
C LYS A 6 7.57 -8.83 6.94
N LEU A 7 8.76 -8.57 7.49
CA LEU A 7 9.78 -9.59 7.75
C LEU A 7 9.63 -10.21 9.14
N GLY A 8 9.03 -9.46 10.09
CA GLY A 8 8.85 -9.90 11.46
C GLY A 8 8.55 -8.77 12.42
N LYS A 9 8.70 -9.04 13.72
CA LYS A 9 8.64 -8.00 14.77
C LYS A 9 9.86 -7.10 14.70
N SER A 10 9.71 -5.85 15.12
CA SER A 10 10.82 -4.92 15.25
C SER A 10 11.83 -5.39 16.28
N LEU A 11 13.11 -5.07 16.05
CA LEU A 11 14.18 -5.29 17.05
C LEU A 11 14.33 -4.09 18.01
N HIS A 12 13.82 -2.92 17.63
CA HIS A 12 14.09 -1.65 18.30
C HIS A 12 12.82 -0.94 18.82
N LEU A 13 11.63 -1.44 18.46
CA LEU A 13 10.34 -0.85 18.85
C LEU A 13 9.50 -1.87 19.62
N GLN A 14 8.90 -1.45 20.75
CA GLN A 14 8.04 -2.30 21.57
C GLN A 14 6.81 -2.82 20.80
N GLU A 15 6.22 -1.97 19.95
CA GLU A 15 5.09 -2.30 19.08
C GLU A 15 5.38 -1.86 17.64
N GLY A 16 6.30 -2.59 16.99
CA GLY A 16 6.69 -2.31 15.61
C GLY A 16 6.97 -3.55 14.80
N TYR A 17 7.17 -3.33 13.51
CA TYR A 17 7.50 -4.35 12.53
C TYR A 17 8.82 -4.03 11.85
N ARG A 18 9.57 -5.09 11.57
CA ARG A 18 10.68 -5.03 10.63
C ARG A 18 10.11 -5.26 9.24
N VAL A 19 10.28 -4.30 8.34
CA VAL A 19 9.73 -4.34 6.98
C VAL A 19 10.80 -4.11 5.94
N TYR A 20 10.66 -4.75 4.78
CA TYR A 20 11.47 -4.45 3.60
C TYR A 20 10.65 -3.58 2.63
N ILE A 21 11.14 -2.37 2.34
CA ILE A 21 10.49 -1.41 1.46
C ILE A 21 10.99 -1.63 0.03
N PHE A 22 10.08 -1.96 -0.90
CA PHE A 22 10.46 -2.33 -2.27
C PHE A 22 11.12 -1.19 -3.06
N ASN A 23 10.68 0.04 -2.85
CA ASN A 23 11.18 1.19 -3.62
C ASN A 23 12.62 1.58 -3.25
N SER A 24 12.98 1.56 -1.96
CA SER A 24 14.34 1.84 -1.49
C SER A 24 15.24 0.60 -1.46
N LYS A 25 14.66 -0.60 -1.44
CA LYS A 25 15.35 -1.89 -1.21
C LYS A 25 16.02 -1.97 0.16
N GLU A 26 15.49 -1.25 1.13
CA GLU A 26 16.02 -1.16 2.48
C GLU A 26 15.10 -1.82 3.50
N VAL A 27 15.68 -2.25 4.62
CA VAL A 27 14.96 -2.79 5.76
C VAL A 27 14.86 -1.73 6.84
N HIS A 28 13.64 -1.48 7.33
CA HIS A 28 13.37 -0.51 8.38
C HIS A 28 12.55 -1.12 9.50
N ASP A 29 12.75 -0.60 10.70
CA ASP A 29 11.83 -0.77 11.83
C ASP A 29 10.78 0.34 11.80
N ILE A 30 9.50 -0.03 11.73
CA ILE A 30 8.38 0.90 11.62
C ILE A 30 7.37 0.62 12.74
N PRO A 31 6.81 1.64 13.42
CA PRO A 31 5.74 1.46 14.40
C PRO A 31 4.52 0.79 13.77
N ALA A 32 3.83 -0.07 14.52
CA ALA A 32 2.63 -0.76 14.02
C ALA A 32 1.53 0.23 13.55
N THR A 33 1.40 1.37 14.22
CA THR A 33 0.46 2.46 13.87
C THR A 33 0.77 3.16 12.53
N LYS A 34 1.91 2.85 11.91
CA LYS A 34 2.31 3.37 10.59
C LYS A 34 2.23 2.30 9.51
N VAL A 35 1.57 1.18 9.77
CA VAL A 35 1.38 0.08 8.82
C VAL A 35 -0.10 -0.09 8.52
N ILE A 36 -0.45 -0.02 7.24
CA ILE A 36 -1.75 -0.46 6.74
C ILE A 36 -1.59 -1.92 6.31
N SER A 37 -2.12 -2.84 7.11
CA SER A 37 -2.04 -4.29 6.83
C SER A 37 -3.29 -4.84 6.14
N ASP A 38 -4.43 -4.19 6.34
CA ASP A 38 -5.66 -4.54 5.62
C ASP A 38 -5.78 -3.65 4.38
N PHE A 39 -5.62 -4.28 3.21
CA PHE A 39 -5.73 -3.58 1.94
C PHE A 39 -7.15 -3.14 1.63
N GLN A 40 -8.18 -3.78 2.20
CA GLN A 40 -9.58 -3.40 1.97
C GLN A 40 -9.86 -1.96 2.41
N LEU A 41 -9.10 -1.43 3.37
CA LEU A 41 -9.15 -0.02 3.76
C LEU A 41 -8.74 0.95 2.65
N LEU A 42 -8.14 0.47 1.57
CA LEU A 42 -7.82 1.29 0.41
C LEU A 42 -8.99 1.38 -0.58
N GLN A 43 -10.02 0.55 -0.47
CA GLN A 43 -11.18 0.62 -1.35
C GLN A 43 -11.91 1.96 -1.15
N GLU A 44 -12.32 2.59 -2.25
CA GLU A 44 -12.91 3.93 -2.31
C GLU A 44 -11.98 5.07 -1.87
N GLN A 45 -10.71 4.77 -1.57
CA GLN A 45 -9.73 5.77 -1.17
C GLN A 45 -8.91 6.29 -2.35
N GLU A 46 -8.48 7.53 -2.23
CA GLU A 46 -7.54 8.13 -3.17
C GLU A 46 -6.12 7.61 -2.92
N VAL A 47 -5.50 7.10 -3.99
CA VAL A 47 -4.13 6.58 -3.98
C VAL A 47 -3.32 7.20 -5.10
N THR A 48 -1.99 7.24 -4.92
CA THR A 48 -1.06 7.58 -6.00
C THR A 48 -0.46 6.31 -6.60
N PHE A 49 -0.30 6.27 -7.92
CA PHE A 49 0.29 5.13 -8.61
C PHE A 49 1.21 5.52 -9.75
N LYS A 50 2.09 4.59 -10.14
CA LYS A 50 3.02 4.76 -11.25
C LYS A 50 2.46 4.20 -12.57
N TYR A 51 2.15 5.09 -13.51
CA TYR A 51 1.76 4.76 -14.89
C TYR A 51 2.21 5.86 -15.86
N LYS A 52 3.33 5.63 -16.57
CA LYS A 52 4.01 6.63 -17.43
C LYS A 52 4.24 7.97 -16.71
N GLY A 53 4.56 7.90 -15.41
CA GLY A 53 4.55 9.04 -14.49
C GLY A 53 3.84 8.69 -13.19
N SER A 54 3.71 9.66 -12.29
CA SER A 54 2.83 9.53 -11.11
C SER A 54 1.43 10.06 -11.46
N ARG A 55 0.41 9.31 -11.06
CA ARG A 55 -1.00 9.67 -11.21
C ARG A 55 -1.72 9.43 -9.89
N THR A 56 -2.81 10.13 -9.67
CA THR A 56 -3.67 9.96 -8.50
C THR A 56 -5.07 9.54 -8.96
N GLY A 57 -5.69 8.61 -8.23
CA GLY A 57 -7.01 8.10 -8.57
C GLY A 57 -7.65 7.35 -7.41
N ILE A 58 -8.90 6.94 -7.58
CA ILE A 58 -9.69 6.24 -6.56
C ILE A 58 -9.62 4.74 -6.79
N VAL A 59 -9.34 3.95 -5.75
CA VAL A 59 -9.43 2.49 -5.82
C VAL A 59 -10.91 2.10 -5.83
N ASN A 60 -11.34 1.39 -6.87
CA ASN A 60 -12.73 0.91 -6.98
C ASN A 60 -12.84 -0.56 -6.56
N ASP A 61 -11.77 -1.33 -6.77
CA ASP A 61 -11.77 -2.77 -6.50
C ASP A 61 -10.35 -3.25 -6.19
N ILE A 62 -10.26 -4.29 -5.38
CA ILE A 62 -9.02 -4.89 -4.89
C ILE A 62 -9.12 -6.40 -5.06
N HIS A 63 -8.28 -6.93 -5.94
CA HIS A 63 -8.29 -8.35 -6.23
C HIS A 63 -7.02 -8.99 -5.71
N VAL A 64 -7.21 -10.15 -5.11
CA VAL A 64 -6.17 -10.91 -4.45
C VAL A 64 -6.09 -12.25 -5.16
N LYS A 65 -5.00 -12.54 -5.88
CA LYS A 65 -4.86 -13.84 -6.56
C LYS A 65 -4.61 -14.93 -5.52
N PRO A 66 -5.46 -15.96 -5.44
CA PRO A 66 -5.34 -17.03 -4.44
C PRO A 66 -4.19 -18.02 -4.71
N ASP A 67 -3.64 -18.05 -5.94
CA ASP A 67 -2.81 -19.18 -6.41
C ASP A 67 -1.29 -18.99 -6.28
N SER A 68 -0.81 -18.07 -5.45
CA SER A 68 0.64 -17.96 -5.20
C SER A 68 0.91 -17.69 -3.73
N ASP A 69 1.89 -18.40 -3.18
CA ASP A 69 2.39 -18.27 -1.80
C ASP A 69 2.75 -16.82 -1.37
N ASN A 70 2.83 -15.91 -2.35
CA ASN A 70 2.93 -14.47 -2.15
C ASN A 70 1.65 -13.77 -2.66
N ILE A 71 0.66 -13.69 -1.78
CA ILE A 71 -0.63 -13.04 -2.03
C ILE A 71 -0.43 -11.51 -2.15
N LEU A 72 -0.08 -11.03 -3.34
CA LEU A 72 0.05 -9.60 -3.61
C LEU A 72 -1.19 -9.08 -4.36
N PRO A 73 -1.86 -8.03 -3.86
CA PRO A 73 -3.06 -7.53 -4.50
C PRO A 73 -2.74 -6.81 -5.82
N TYR A 74 -3.75 -6.75 -6.69
CA TYR A 74 -3.83 -5.74 -7.73
C TYR A 74 -5.07 -4.87 -7.52
N PHE A 75 -4.96 -3.61 -7.94
CA PHE A 75 -5.94 -2.56 -7.69
C PHE A 75 -6.56 -2.12 -9.00
N ILE A 76 -7.88 -1.91 -9.01
CA ILE A 76 -8.59 -1.25 -10.11
C ILE A 76 -8.77 0.22 -9.72
N VAL A 77 -7.99 1.10 -10.33
CA VAL A 77 -7.96 2.54 -9.98
C VAL A 77 -8.62 3.37 -11.08
N SER A 78 -9.58 4.22 -10.73
CA SER A 78 -10.18 5.18 -11.65
C SER A 78 -9.44 6.52 -11.57
N CYS A 79 -9.07 7.07 -12.72
CA CYS A 79 -8.33 8.33 -12.84
C CYS A 79 -8.65 8.96 -14.19
N GLU A 80 -9.08 10.23 -14.21
CA GLU A 80 -9.39 10.99 -15.44
C GLU A 80 -10.41 10.26 -16.35
N GLY A 81 -11.43 9.63 -15.75
CA GLY A 81 -12.47 8.88 -16.48
C GLY A 81 -12.03 7.54 -17.07
N LYS A 82 -10.83 7.05 -16.72
CA LYS A 82 -10.30 5.75 -17.16
C LYS A 82 -10.04 4.84 -15.98
N TYR A 83 -10.11 3.53 -16.22
CA TYR A 83 -9.75 2.49 -15.25
C TYR A 83 -8.38 1.91 -15.55
N TYR A 84 -7.58 1.69 -14.51
CA TYR A 84 -6.23 1.16 -14.58
C TYR A 84 -6.12 -0.08 -13.70
N HIS A 85 -5.53 -1.14 -14.24
CA HIS A 85 -5.09 -2.30 -13.47
C HIS A 85 -3.69 -2.02 -12.95
N VAL A 86 -3.55 -1.86 -11.64
CA VAL A 86 -2.31 -1.43 -11.00
C VAL A 86 -1.81 -2.49 -10.03
N SER A 87 -0.59 -2.97 -10.24
CA SER A 87 0.07 -3.91 -9.32
C SER A 87 0.39 -3.23 -7.98
N TYR A 88 0.35 -3.99 -6.88
CA TYR A 88 0.78 -3.56 -5.54
C TYR A 88 2.07 -2.71 -5.52
N PHE A 89 3.12 -3.15 -6.19
CA PHE A 89 4.41 -2.45 -6.22
C PHE A 89 4.38 -1.02 -6.80
N LYS A 90 3.30 -0.66 -7.50
CA LYS A 90 3.16 0.62 -8.18
C LYS A 90 2.21 1.58 -7.46
N VAL A 91 1.49 1.13 -6.44
CA VAL A 91 0.58 1.96 -5.63
C VAL A 91 1.32 2.45 -4.40
N TYR A 92 1.19 3.71 -4.05
CA TYR A 92 1.74 4.28 -2.84
C TYR A 92 0.87 5.45 -2.36
N LEU A 93 0.96 5.76 -1.08
CA LEU A 93 0.20 6.85 -0.48
C LEU A 93 1.09 8.05 -0.23
N THR A 94 0.59 9.25 -0.45
CA THR A 94 1.20 10.45 0.12
C THR A 94 0.99 10.49 1.64
N LYS A 95 1.66 11.41 2.35
CA LYS A 95 1.43 11.59 3.79
C LYS A 95 -0.02 11.96 4.10
N GLN A 96 -0.63 12.79 3.25
CA GLN A 96 -2.02 13.23 3.40
C GLN A 96 -3.00 12.07 3.20
N GLN A 97 -2.85 11.31 2.12
CA GLN A 97 -3.69 10.14 1.84
C GLN A 97 -3.62 9.09 2.95
N ALA A 98 -2.40 8.78 3.42
CA ALA A 98 -2.23 7.87 4.54
C ALA A 98 -2.83 8.39 5.85
N GLY A 99 -2.86 9.72 6.04
CA GLY A 99 -3.50 10.35 7.20
C GLY A 99 -5.01 10.14 7.20
N ASN A 100 -5.67 10.30 6.05
CA ASN A 100 -7.12 10.11 5.92
C ASN A 100 -7.52 8.67 6.27
N ILE A 101 -6.80 7.68 5.75
CA ILE A 101 -7.09 6.25 6.00
C ILE A 101 -6.91 5.88 7.47
N ALA A 102 -5.93 6.47 8.16
CA ALA A 102 -5.67 6.20 9.56
C ALA A 102 -6.71 6.82 10.52
N HIS A 103 -7.52 7.78 10.06
CA HIS A 103 -8.62 8.34 10.85
C HIS A 103 -9.89 7.49 10.81
N ASP A 104 -10.00 6.61 9.81
CA ASP A 104 -11.15 5.72 9.61
C ASP A 104 -10.95 4.31 10.25
N GLN A 105 -9.81 4.09 10.93
CA GLN A 105 -9.49 2.89 11.73
C GLN A 105 -9.86 3.06 13.20
#